data_AF-A0A7V2G3M0-F1
#
_entry.id   AF-A0A7V2G3M0-F1
#
_cell.length_a   1.000
_cell.length_b   1.000
_cell.length_c   1.000
_cell.angle_alpha   90.00
_cell.angle_beta   90.00
_cell.angle_gamma   90.00
#
_symmetry.space_group_name_H-M   'P 1'
#
loop_
_entity.id
_entity.type
_entity.pdbx_description
1 polymer ?
#
loop_
_entity_poly.entity_id
_entity_poly.type
_entity_poly.pdbx_seq_one_letter_code
_entity_poly.pdbx_strand_id
1 'polypeptide(L)'
;MPRLPALLIAVLALVCAVPDAPAEGGLRLEGGISIGAPPSAAPPPQPAVRHNPASYARPGPWGRLRKVEIFLEASESVVARFPMPAPQTTWAIPSTELDAVAERLAQAGMRAPSIRRLLDPANRSTDKSLVRLHPLPDEIEQLTPQGRARWYAELATYPENDYARTPMVMTLPDPREWFRTSGLRPELLATIQRLSYPFGEAIAFSDIPLLLGMAESRSEALAILKAATRTRALLVKLELDRSSDLAEILEYWTTGLNLRRKDIEPMLTAIRDVEGAERLDVVHLLPALARKLLYTYPAPEMARQGVLPDCHWTSLNFFNSHEDDFLLEDRIAADALVKEFRAVSPPYRFGDLLLFLNDRGEAVHSAIYLADDIVFTKNGRNTTRPWILSTLSDLNGSYLHASGTRMEGRRRIPAP
;
A
#
# COMPACT_ATOMS: atom_id res chain seq x y z
N MET A 1 28.35 16.00 -29.62
CA MET A 1 27.77 14.64 -29.66
C MET A 1 28.75 13.66 -29.02
N PRO A 2 28.39 13.11 -27.86
CA PRO A 2 28.67 11.71 -27.56
C PRO A 2 27.38 10.96 -27.19
N ARG A 3 27.37 9.67 -27.50
CA ARG A 3 26.24 8.74 -27.42
C ARG A 3 25.98 8.35 -25.95
N LEU A 4 24.74 8.48 -25.48
CA LEU A 4 24.26 7.82 -24.26
C LEU A 4 23.85 6.38 -24.58
N PRO A 5 24.10 5.41 -23.67
CA PRO A 5 23.76 4.02 -23.92
C PRO A 5 22.27 3.77 -23.71
N ALA A 6 21.69 3.03 -24.65
CA ALA A 6 20.36 2.48 -24.60
C ALA A 6 20.28 1.39 -23.50
N LEU A 7 19.82 1.77 -22.30
CA LEU A 7 19.44 0.82 -21.26
C LEU A 7 18.43 1.49 -20.30
N LEU A 8 17.24 1.78 -20.81
CA LEU A 8 16.11 2.27 -20.00
C LEU A 8 14.76 1.66 -20.44
N ILE A 9 14.81 0.49 -21.09
CA ILE A 9 13.63 -0.22 -21.60
C ILE A 9 13.79 -1.70 -21.28
N ALA A 10 13.51 -2.09 -20.04
CA ALA A 10 13.11 -3.44 -19.66
C ALA A 10 12.72 -3.43 -18.18
N VAL A 11 11.68 -4.21 -17.84
CA VAL A 11 11.18 -4.49 -16.48
C VAL A 11 10.18 -3.47 -15.90
N LEU A 12 9.01 -3.36 -16.55
CA LEU A 12 7.77 -2.91 -15.87
C LEU A 12 6.52 -3.29 -16.67
N ALA A 13 6.40 -4.56 -17.04
CA ALA A 13 5.18 -5.09 -17.63
C ALA A 13 5.06 -6.59 -17.35
N LEU A 14 4.28 -6.98 -16.35
CA LEU A 14 3.51 -8.23 -16.36
C LEU A 14 2.55 -8.29 -15.16
N VAL A 15 1.30 -7.86 -15.34
CA VAL A 15 0.11 -8.55 -14.81
C VAL A 15 -1.06 -8.14 -15.71
N CYS A 16 -1.53 -9.02 -16.59
CA CYS A 16 -2.84 -8.91 -17.21
C CYS A 16 -3.46 -10.28 -17.50
N ALA A 17 -4.76 -10.32 -17.18
CA ALA A 17 -5.82 -11.17 -17.72
C ALA A 17 -5.87 -12.66 -17.37
N VAL A 18 -6.97 -13.04 -16.70
CA VAL A 18 -7.60 -14.36 -16.79
C VAL A 18 -8.84 -14.22 -17.70
N PRO A 19 -9.10 -15.15 -18.63
CA PRO A 19 -10.20 -15.06 -19.59
C PRO A 19 -11.57 -15.47 -19.03
N ASP A 20 -12.62 -14.90 -19.65
CA ASP A 20 -14.05 -15.17 -19.43
C ASP A 20 -14.45 -16.65 -19.60
N ALA A 21 -15.39 -17.09 -18.77
CA ALA A 21 -16.18 -18.31 -18.98
C ALA A 21 -17.65 -18.06 -18.60
N PRO A 22 -18.61 -18.75 -19.25
CA PRO A 22 -19.97 -18.25 -19.47
C PRO A 22 -20.92 -18.47 -18.29
N ALA A 23 -21.95 -17.62 -18.24
CA ALA A 23 -23.06 -17.70 -17.31
C ALA A 23 -24.01 -18.87 -17.67
N GLU A 24 -24.30 -19.73 -16.69
CA GLU A 24 -25.40 -20.69 -16.78
C GLU A 24 -26.41 -20.51 -15.63
N GLY A 25 -27.68 -20.37 -16.02
CA GLY A 25 -28.78 -21.17 -15.48
C GLY A 25 -29.28 -20.85 -14.07
N GLY A 26 -30.08 -19.79 -13.94
CA GLY A 26 -30.93 -19.58 -12.77
C GLY A 26 -32.08 -20.59 -12.72
N LEU A 27 -32.19 -21.34 -11.62
CA LEU A 27 -33.38 -22.08 -11.21
C LEU A 27 -33.89 -21.49 -9.89
N ARG A 28 -34.98 -20.72 -9.98
CA ARG A 28 -35.77 -20.26 -8.84
C ARG A 28 -36.64 -21.42 -8.35
N LEU A 29 -36.51 -21.77 -7.07
CA LEU A 29 -37.52 -22.53 -6.35
C LEU A 29 -38.05 -21.63 -5.23
N GLU A 30 -39.27 -21.13 -5.44
CA GLU A 30 -40.09 -20.50 -4.40
C GLU A 30 -40.76 -21.60 -3.57
N GLY A 31 -40.70 -21.47 -2.25
CA GLY A 31 -41.38 -22.37 -1.32
C GLY A 31 -40.95 -22.09 0.12
N GLY A 32 -41.79 -21.36 0.86
CA GLY A 32 -41.45 -20.81 2.17
C GLY A 32 -41.48 -21.79 3.34
N ILE A 33 -41.16 -21.24 4.52
CA ILE A 33 -41.91 -21.29 5.79
C ILE A 33 -41.12 -20.39 6.77
N SER A 34 -41.79 -19.37 7.32
CA SER A 34 -41.22 -18.48 8.33
C SER A 34 -41.36 -19.14 9.71
N ILE A 35 -40.24 -19.40 10.37
CA ILE A 35 -40.19 -19.85 11.76
C ILE A 35 -39.61 -18.70 12.58
N GLY A 36 -40.38 -18.21 13.55
CA GLY A 36 -40.03 -17.04 14.37
C GLY A 36 -38.74 -17.23 15.15
N ALA A 37 -37.84 -16.25 15.07
CA ALA A 37 -36.58 -16.22 15.80
C ALA A 37 -36.82 -15.82 17.28
N PRO A 38 -36.12 -16.45 18.25
CA PRO A 38 -36.16 -16.04 19.64
C PRO A 38 -35.43 -14.70 19.85
N PRO A 39 -35.70 -13.97 20.95
CA PRO A 39 -35.17 -12.63 21.17
C PRO A 39 -33.63 -12.64 21.22
N SER A 40 -33.03 -11.77 20.40
CA SER A 40 -31.59 -11.55 20.31
C SER A 40 -31.03 -11.11 21.66
N ALA A 41 -30.07 -11.87 22.19
CA ALA A 41 -29.24 -11.42 23.31
C ALA A 41 -28.54 -10.10 22.94
N ALA A 42 -28.48 -9.17 23.89
CA ALA A 42 -27.78 -7.91 23.70
C ALA A 42 -26.29 -8.16 23.36
N PRO A 43 -25.72 -7.46 22.37
CA PRO A 43 -24.34 -7.64 22.01
C PRO A 43 -23.42 -7.29 23.20
N PRO A 44 -22.31 -8.02 23.38
CA PRO A 44 -21.36 -7.75 24.45
C PRO A 44 -20.84 -6.30 24.35
N PRO A 45 -20.56 -5.64 25.48
CA PRO A 45 -20.09 -4.27 25.50
C PRO A 45 -18.83 -4.13 24.65
N GLN A 46 -18.87 -3.22 23.67
CA GLN A 46 -17.72 -2.95 22.81
C GLN A 46 -16.54 -2.50 23.68
N PRO A 47 -15.33 -3.03 23.46
CA PRO A 47 -14.15 -2.57 24.19
C PRO A 47 -13.97 -1.06 23.99
N ALA A 48 -13.68 -0.35 25.09
CA ALA A 48 -13.51 1.10 25.08
C ALA A 48 -12.56 1.54 23.96
N VAL A 49 -13.04 2.45 23.09
CA VAL A 49 -12.26 2.99 21.99
C VAL A 49 -11.08 3.78 22.57
N ARG A 50 -9.89 3.18 22.59
CA ARG A 50 -8.66 3.95 22.78
C ARG A 50 -8.46 4.83 21.56
N HIS A 51 -8.67 6.12 21.71
CA HIS A 51 -8.37 7.11 20.68
C HIS A 51 -6.85 7.13 20.46
N ASN A 52 -6.39 7.00 19.21
CA ASN A 52 -5.01 7.31 18.89
C ASN A 52 -4.75 8.77 19.28
N PRO A 53 -3.78 9.06 20.16
CA PRO A 53 -3.50 10.42 20.57
C PRO A 53 -3.06 11.19 19.32
N ALA A 54 -3.67 12.35 19.11
CA ALA A 54 -3.23 13.19 18.01
C ALA A 54 -1.81 13.71 18.27
N SER A 55 -1.01 13.75 17.23
CA SER A 55 0.29 14.42 17.23
C SER A 55 0.21 15.70 16.41
N TYR A 56 1.28 16.50 16.43
CA TYR A 56 1.37 17.73 15.63
C TYR A 56 2.58 17.65 14.71
N ALA A 57 2.44 18.23 13.52
CA ALA A 57 3.60 18.53 12.68
C ALA A 57 4.50 19.56 13.37
N ARG A 58 5.77 19.59 12.98
CA ARG A 58 6.69 20.65 13.41
C ARG A 58 6.19 22.02 12.92
N PRO A 59 6.47 23.11 13.64
CA PRO A 59 6.16 24.45 13.18
C PRO A 59 6.78 24.73 11.81
N GLY A 60 6.05 25.44 10.95
CA GLY A 60 6.49 25.84 9.63
C GLY A 60 5.42 26.67 8.91
N PRO A 61 5.71 27.13 7.68
CA PRO A 61 4.84 28.05 6.94
C PRO A 61 3.50 27.44 6.52
N TRP A 62 3.32 26.13 6.68
CA TRP A 62 2.05 25.43 6.47
C TRP A 62 1.01 25.65 7.59
N GLY A 63 1.40 26.29 8.70
CA GLY A 63 0.55 26.50 9.87
C GLY A 63 0.56 25.34 10.87
N ARG A 64 -0.39 25.32 11.80
CA ARG A 64 -0.46 24.30 12.87
C ARG A 64 -1.22 23.07 12.37
N LEU A 65 -0.50 22.00 12.01
CA LEU A 65 -1.12 20.76 11.53
C LEU A 65 -1.24 19.72 12.64
N ARG A 66 -2.47 19.29 12.91
CA ARG A 66 -2.80 18.17 13.78
C ARG A 66 -2.91 16.88 12.96
N LYS A 67 -2.22 15.83 13.39
CA LYS A 67 -2.18 14.51 12.76
C LYS A 67 -2.91 13.48 13.62
N VAL A 68 -3.76 12.67 13.01
CA VAL A 68 -4.41 11.52 13.66
C VAL A 68 -4.21 10.29 12.78
N GLU A 69 -3.64 9.23 13.34
CA GLU A 69 -3.49 7.96 12.63
C GLU A 69 -4.82 7.24 12.53
N ILE A 70 -5.14 6.79 11.32
CA ILE A 70 -6.29 5.95 11.00
C ILE A 70 -5.83 4.72 10.22
N PHE A 71 -6.70 3.71 10.15
CA PHE A 71 -6.49 2.54 9.33
C PHE A 71 -7.62 2.42 8.31
N LEU A 72 -7.24 2.24 7.05
CA LEU A 72 -8.15 1.97 5.96
C LEU A 72 -8.06 0.50 5.57
N GLU A 73 -9.20 -0.09 5.23
CA GLU A 73 -9.32 -1.42 4.65
C GLU A 73 -10.21 -1.35 3.42
N ALA A 74 -9.90 -2.16 2.41
CA ALA A 74 -10.76 -2.27 1.25
C ALA A 74 -12.17 -2.69 1.70
N SER A 75 -13.19 -2.11 1.06
CA SER A 75 -14.56 -2.53 1.35
C SER A 75 -14.76 -4.00 0.95
N GLU A 76 -15.75 -4.66 1.54
CA GLU A 76 -16.11 -6.03 1.17
C GLU A 76 -16.42 -6.15 -0.33
N SER A 77 -17.04 -5.12 -0.92
CA SER A 77 -17.34 -5.07 -2.36
C SER A 77 -16.09 -5.04 -3.26
N VAL A 78 -14.95 -4.55 -2.75
CA VAL A 78 -13.68 -4.56 -3.47
C VAL A 78 -13.02 -5.93 -3.31
N VAL A 79 -12.99 -6.47 -2.10
CA VAL A 79 -12.37 -7.78 -1.81
C VAL A 79 -13.11 -8.92 -2.53
N ALA A 80 -14.45 -8.86 -2.57
CA ALA A 80 -15.29 -9.90 -3.19
C ALA A 80 -15.13 -10.02 -4.71
N ARG A 81 -14.47 -9.05 -5.38
CA ARG A 81 -14.18 -9.11 -6.82
C ARG A 81 -13.00 -10.01 -7.15
N PHE A 82 -12.19 -10.36 -6.16
CA PHE A 82 -11.02 -11.21 -6.34
C PHE A 82 -11.37 -12.67 -6.07
N PRO A 83 -10.83 -13.62 -6.86
CA PRO A 83 -10.97 -15.03 -6.56
C PRO A 83 -10.34 -15.32 -5.19
N MET A 84 -10.98 -16.20 -4.43
CA MET A 84 -10.40 -16.67 -3.17
C MET A 84 -9.09 -17.40 -3.48
N PRO A 85 -7.95 -16.98 -2.91
CA PRO A 85 -6.69 -17.70 -3.09
C PRO A 85 -6.80 -19.13 -2.53
N ALA A 86 -5.95 -20.02 -3.04
CA ALA A 86 -5.86 -21.36 -2.49
C ALA A 86 -5.45 -21.30 -1.00
N PRO A 87 -6.08 -22.08 -0.10
CA PRO A 87 -5.76 -22.11 1.32
C PRO A 87 -4.49 -22.93 1.65
N GLN A 88 -3.66 -23.19 0.64
CA GLN A 88 -2.41 -23.93 0.76
C GLN A 88 -1.26 -23.04 0.33
N THR A 89 -0.24 -22.91 1.18
CA THR A 89 0.99 -22.21 0.82
C THR A 89 1.70 -22.96 -0.30
N THR A 90 2.05 -22.22 -1.36
CA THR A 90 2.81 -22.75 -2.49
C THR A 90 3.98 -21.83 -2.79
N TRP A 91 5.18 -22.39 -2.89
CA TRP A 91 6.36 -21.69 -3.37
C TRP A 91 6.66 -22.14 -4.80
N ALA A 92 6.59 -21.21 -5.74
CA ALA A 92 6.88 -21.47 -7.15
C ALA A 92 8.36 -21.15 -7.44
N ILE A 93 9.07 -22.12 -8.00
CA ILE A 93 10.49 -22.01 -8.34
C ILE A 93 10.69 -22.41 -9.81
N PRO A 94 11.50 -21.70 -10.60
CA PRO A 94 11.90 -22.16 -11.92
C PRO A 94 12.58 -23.53 -11.84
N SER A 95 12.25 -24.45 -12.76
CA SER A 95 12.82 -25.80 -12.76
C SER A 95 14.35 -25.82 -12.88
N THR A 96 14.94 -24.79 -13.50
CA THR A 96 16.39 -24.59 -13.61
C THR A 96 17.07 -24.27 -12.29
N GLU A 97 16.33 -23.74 -11.32
CA GLU A 97 16.84 -23.33 -10.00
C GLU A 97 16.66 -24.42 -8.94
N LEU A 98 15.94 -25.51 -9.25
CA LEU A 98 15.54 -26.53 -8.27
C LEU A 98 16.74 -27.14 -7.51
N ASP A 99 17.85 -27.37 -8.20
CA ASP A 99 19.05 -27.97 -7.60
C ASP A 99 19.67 -27.07 -6.52
N ALA A 100 19.53 -25.74 -6.64
CA ALA A 100 20.03 -24.77 -5.68
C ALA A 100 19.07 -24.53 -4.50
N VAL A 101 17.80 -24.90 -4.62
CA VAL A 101 16.77 -24.64 -3.60
C VAL A 101 17.11 -25.29 -2.25
N ALA A 102 17.66 -26.51 -2.27
CA ALA A 102 18.00 -27.23 -1.05
C ALA A 102 18.96 -26.43 -0.17
N GLU A 103 19.99 -25.86 -0.79
CA GLU A 103 20.98 -25.03 -0.11
C GLU A 103 20.37 -23.74 0.40
N ARG A 104 19.57 -23.04 -0.42
CA ARG A 104 18.92 -21.78 -0.05
C ARG A 104 17.94 -21.96 1.12
N LEU A 105 17.16 -23.04 1.12
CA LEU A 105 16.29 -23.40 2.24
C LEU A 105 17.10 -23.71 3.52
N ALA A 106 18.21 -24.43 3.40
CA ALA A 106 19.09 -24.70 4.53
C ALA A 106 19.73 -23.42 5.10
N GLN A 107 20.16 -22.50 4.24
CA GLN A 107 20.67 -21.18 4.62
C GLN A 107 19.59 -20.30 5.29
N ALA A 108 18.32 -20.47 4.89
CA ALA A 108 17.17 -19.89 5.58
C ALA A 108 16.83 -20.59 6.91
N GLY A 109 17.56 -21.63 7.31
CA GLY A 109 17.39 -22.34 8.57
C GLY A 109 16.34 -23.45 8.54
N MET A 110 15.88 -23.87 7.35
CA MET A 110 15.00 -25.02 7.23
C MET A 110 15.73 -26.33 7.57
N ARG A 111 15.07 -27.22 8.30
CA ARG A 111 15.67 -28.50 8.74
C ARG A 111 15.76 -29.49 7.57
N ALA A 112 16.81 -30.31 7.57
CA ALA A 112 17.07 -31.32 6.53
C ALA A 112 15.89 -32.30 6.28
N PRO A 113 15.13 -32.78 7.30
CA PRO A 113 13.94 -33.59 7.05
C PRO A 113 12.86 -32.87 6.23
N SER A 114 12.59 -31.60 6.53
CA SER A 114 11.63 -30.77 5.80
C SER A 114 12.08 -30.52 4.36
N ILE A 115 13.36 -30.20 4.16
CA ILE A 115 13.93 -30.00 2.82
C ILE A 115 13.80 -31.27 1.99
N ARG A 116 14.16 -32.45 2.55
CA ARG A 116 14.02 -33.73 1.85
C ARG A 116 12.57 -34.02 1.48
N ARG A 117 11.62 -33.74 2.38
CA ARG A 117 10.18 -33.93 2.12
C ARG A 117 9.71 -33.01 0.99
N LEU A 118 10.00 -31.72 1.08
CA LEU A 118 9.62 -30.71 0.08
C LEU A 118 10.18 -31.01 -1.31
N LEU A 119 11.42 -31.51 -1.36
CA LEU A 119 12.11 -31.88 -2.59
C LEU A 119 11.90 -33.34 -2.99
N ASP A 120 10.97 -34.06 -2.36
CA ASP A 120 10.52 -35.35 -2.87
C ASP A 120 9.58 -35.10 -4.06
N PRO A 121 9.80 -35.75 -5.23
CA PRO A 121 8.88 -35.68 -6.36
C PRO A 121 7.40 -35.97 -5.99
N ALA A 122 7.14 -36.77 -4.96
CA ALA A 122 5.78 -37.09 -4.50
C ALA A 122 5.09 -35.93 -3.77
N ASN A 123 5.84 -34.93 -3.28
CA ASN A 123 5.32 -33.83 -2.46
C ASN A 123 5.36 -32.46 -3.17
N ARG A 124 5.71 -32.45 -4.45
CA ARG A 124 5.74 -31.26 -5.29
C ARG A 124 4.97 -31.49 -6.57
N SER A 125 4.56 -30.41 -7.21
CA SER A 125 3.93 -30.47 -8.54
C SER A 125 4.77 -29.68 -9.54
N THR A 126 4.90 -30.21 -10.75
CA THR A 126 5.59 -29.52 -11.85
C THR A 126 4.57 -29.10 -12.89
N ASP A 127 4.58 -27.82 -13.26
CA ASP A 127 3.78 -27.25 -14.33
C ASP A 127 4.70 -26.48 -15.28
N LYS A 128 4.85 -27.00 -16.51
CA LYS A 128 5.78 -26.46 -17.52
C LYS A 128 7.20 -26.32 -16.97
N SER A 129 7.69 -25.07 -16.83
CA SER A 129 9.01 -24.70 -16.33
C SER A 129 9.02 -24.32 -14.85
N LEU A 130 7.94 -24.56 -14.12
CA LEU A 130 7.80 -24.22 -12.70
C LEU A 130 7.62 -25.47 -11.85
N VAL A 131 8.34 -25.49 -10.75
CA VAL A 131 8.21 -26.47 -9.67
C VAL A 131 7.54 -25.77 -8.50
N ARG A 132 6.40 -26.32 -8.07
CA ARG A 132 5.60 -25.82 -6.96
C ARG A 132 5.85 -26.69 -5.74
N LEU A 133 6.43 -26.10 -4.71
CA LEU A 133 6.69 -26.72 -3.43
C LEU A 133 5.57 -26.39 -2.46
N HIS A 134 5.10 -27.39 -1.71
CA HIS A 134 3.96 -27.27 -0.80
C HIS A 134 4.42 -27.53 0.64
N PRO A 135 4.93 -26.49 1.34
CA PRO A 135 5.33 -26.63 2.75
C PRO A 135 4.14 -26.92 3.65
N LEU A 136 4.40 -27.74 4.67
CA LEU A 136 3.45 -27.93 5.76
C LEU A 136 3.49 -26.71 6.72
N PRO A 137 2.41 -26.45 7.48
CA PRO A 137 2.39 -25.34 8.42
C PRO A 137 3.56 -25.35 9.40
N ASP A 138 3.89 -26.49 10.00
CA ASP A 138 5.02 -26.65 10.94
C ASP A 138 6.39 -26.34 10.29
N GLU A 139 6.53 -26.59 8.99
CA GLU A 139 7.74 -26.28 8.22
C GLU A 139 7.90 -24.78 7.90
N ILE A 140 6.79 -24.05 7.81
CA ILE A 140 6.80 -22.57 7.71
C ILE A 140 7.08 -21.97 9.08
N GLU A 141 6.45 -22.53 10.11
CA GLU A 141 6.51 -22.06 11.48
C GLU A 141 7.89 -22.27 12.13
N GLN A 142 8.64 -23.30 11.73
CA GLN A 142 9.99 -23.54 12.23
C GLN A 142 11.00 -22.49 11.74
N LEU A 143 10.70 -21.74 10.66
CA LEU A 143 11.61 -20.71 10.17
C LEU A 143 11.70 -19.58 11.21
N THR A 144 12.92 -19.19 11.56
CA THR A 144 13.14 -17.99 12.37
C THR A 144 12.72 -16.75 11.59
N PRO A 145 12.43 -15.61 12.25
CA PRO A 145 12.11 -14.37 11.54
C PRO A 145 13.19 -13.99 10.50
N GLN A 146 14.48 -14.13 10.82
CA GLN A 146 15.56 -13.86 9.86
C GLN A 146 15.66 -14.91 8.75
N GLY A 147 15.35 -16.17 9.05
CA GLY A 147 15.28 -17.24 8.07
C GLY A 147 14.18 -17.00 7.04
N ARG A 148 12.99 -16.62 7.52
CA ARG A 148 11.83 -16.26 6.69
C ARG A 148 12.10 -15.03 5.84
N ALA A 149 12.70 -13.97 6.40
CA ALA A 149 13.10 -12.80 5.65
C ALA A 149 14.02 -13.14 4.47
N ARG A 150 15.01 -14.02 4.69
CA ARG A 150 15.91 -14.51 3.63
C ARG A 150 15.17 -15.31 2.58
N TRP A 151 14.36 -16.28 3.00
CA TRP A 151 13.64 -17.14 2.07
C TRP A 151 12.62 -16.38 1.23
N TYR A 152 11.88 -15.44 1.81
CA TYR A 152 10.90 -14.66 1.06
C TYR A 152 11.54 -13.58 0.19
N ALA A 153 12.71 -13.05 0.56
CA ALA A 153 13.50 -12.24 -0.36
C ALA A 153 13.95 -13.03 -1.60
N GLU A 154 14.33 -14.31 -1.42
CA GLU A 154 14.64 -15.21 -2.54
C GLU A 154 13.40 -15.46 -3.41
N LEU A 155 12.27 -15.87 -2.82
CA LEU A 155 11.03 -16.12 -3.54
C LEU A 155 10.51 -14.90 -4.29
N ALA A 156 10.72 -13.69 -3.75
CA ALA A 156 10.32 -12.43 -4.37
C ALA A 156 11.01 -12.17 -5.72
N THR A 157 12.14 -12.84 -6.01
CA THR A 157 12.81 -12.75 -7.30
C THR A 157 12.05 -13.48 -8.42
N TYR A 158 11.14 -14.39 -8.06
CA TYR A 158 10.30 -15.13 -8.99
C TYR A 158 8.89 -14.49 -9.05
N PRO A 159 8.44 -14.03 -10.22
CA PRO A 159 7.16 -13.32 -10.37
C PRO A 159 5.92 -14.08 -9.87
N GLU A 160 5.99 -15.41 -9.79
CA GLU A 160 4.88 -16.29 -9.40
C GLU A 160 4.61 -16.30 -7.88
N ASN A 161 5.50 -15.75 -7.06
CA ASN A 161 5.34 -15.69 -5.60
C ASN A 161 4.82 -14.31 -5.16
N ASP A 162 3.57 -14.00 -5.49
CA ASP A 162 2.98 -12.67 -5.25
C ASP A 162 3.07 -12.20 -3.79
N TYR A 163 2.82 -13.08 -2.82
CA TYR A 163 2.88 -12.71 -1.40
C TYR A 163 4.30 -12.50 -0.88
N ALA A 164 5.31 -13.10 -1.52
CA ALA A 164 6.71 -12.84 -1.21
C ALA A 164 7.19 -11.53 -1.88
N ARG A 165 6.77 -11.30 -3.13
CA ARG A 165 7.10 -10.11 -3.92
C ARG A 165 6.41 -8.84 -3.40
N THR A 166 5.16 -8.97 -2.97
CA THR A 166 4.35 -7.87 -2.45
C THR A 166 3.78 -8.25 -1.07
N PRO A 167 4.64 -8.37 -0.04
CA PRO A 167 4.20 -8.76 1.28
C PRO A 167 3.32 -7.68 1.90
N MET A 168 2.59 -8.06 2.93
CA MET A 168 1.93 -7.10 3.79
C MET A 168 2.97 -6.42 4.68
N VAL A 169 3.27 -5.17 4.40
CA VAL A 169 4.23 -4.36 5.18
C VAL A 169 3.48 -3.58 6.26
N MET A 170 3.94 -3.75 7.50
CA MET A 170 3.43 -3.10 8.70
C MET A 170 4.52 -2.18 9.26
N THR A 171 4.21 -0.89 9.35
CA THR A 171 5.14 0.14 9.86
C THR A 171 5.04 0.34 11.38
N LEU A 172 4.19 -0.44 12.05
CA LEU A 172 4.17 -0.55 13.50
C LEU A 172 5.01 -1.74 13.95
N PRO A 173 5.72 -1.62 15.09
CA PRO A 173 6.57 -2.70 15.61
C PRO A 173 5.77 -3.90 16.17
N ASP A 174 4.48 -3.72 16.48
CA ASP A 174 3.61 -4.80 16.93
C ASP A 174 2.47 -5.06 15.91
N PRO A 175 2.46 -6.23 15.24
CA PRO A 175 1.36 -6.64 14.37
C PRO A 175 -0.01 -6.62 15.05
N ARG A 176 -0.10 -6.84 16.37
CA ARG A 176 -1.39 -6.79 17.08
C ARG A 176 -2.01 -5.40 17.07
N GLU A 177 -1.19 -4.36 17.23
CA GLU A 177 -1.66 -2.97 17.16
C GLU A 177 -2.10 -2.61 15.74
N TRP A 178 -1.40 -3.12 14.73
CA TRP A 178 -1.82 -2.97 13.33
C TRP A 178 -3.22 -3.52 13.10
N PHE A 179 -3.52 -4.73 13.61
CA PHE A 179 -4.80 -5.42 13.42
C PHE A 179 -5.83 -5.20 14.53
N ARG A 180 -5.61 -4.30 15.48
CA ARG A 180 -6.44 -4.15 16.68
C ARG A 180 -7.94 -4.01 16.39
N THR A 181 -8.32 -3.43 15.24
CA THR A 181 -9.72 -3.22 14.84
C THR A 181 -10.12 -3.98 13.57
N SER A 182 -9.37 -4.98 13.13
CA SER A 182 -9.70 -5.77 11.94
C SER A 182 -10.79 -6.82 12.20
N GLY A 183 -11.05 -7.16 13.46
CA GLY A 183 -12.00 -8.21 13.84
C GLY A 183 -11.49 -9.63 13.61
N LEU A 184 -10.20 -9.81 13.32
CA LEU A 184 -9.58 -11.14 13.23
C LEU A 184 -9.58 -11.84 14.60
N ARG A 185 -9.77 -13.16 14.59
CA ARG A 185 -9.70 -13.98 15.80
C ARG A 185 -8.29 -13.97 16.42
N PRO A 186 -8.17 -14.12 17.75
CA PRO A 186 -6.88 -14.09 18.45
C PRO A 186 -5.84 -15.08 17.90
N GLU A 187 -6.27 -16.26 17.44
CA GLU A 187 -5.42 -17.31 16.89
C GLU A 187 -4.76 -16.87 15.57
N LEU A 188 -5.53 -16.21 14.69
CA LEU A 188 -5.01 -15.65 13.44
C LEU A 188 -4.02 -14.52 13.71
N LEU A 189 -4.31 -13.65 14.68
CA LEU A 189 -3.41 -12.57 15.10
C LEU A 189 -2.10 -13.12 15.69
N ALA A 190 -2.18 -14.17 16.49
CA ALA A 190 -1.01 -14.85 17.04
C ALA A 190 -0.16 -15.48 15.93
N THR A 191 -0.78 -16.07 14.91
CA THR A 191 -0.07 -16.59 13.72
C THR A 191 0.58 -15.47 12.92
N ILE A 192 -0.12 -14.36 12.65
CA ILE A 192 0.46 -13.19 11.97
C ILE A 192 1.69 -12.71 12.74
N GLN A 193 1.57 -12.51 14.06
CA GLN A 193 2.67 -12.03 14.89
C GLN A 193 3.88 -12.96 14.82
N ARG A 194 3.64 -14.27 14.91
CA ARG A 194 4.70 -15.29 14.96
C ARG A 194 5.39 -15.51 13.61
N LEU A 195 4.65 -15.42 12.52
CA LEU A 195 5.18 -15.59 11.16
C LEU A 195 5.66 -14.29 10.53
N SER A 196 5.43 -13.14 11.18
CA SER A 196 6.00 -11.87 10.75
C SER A 196 7.53 -11.91 10.76
N TYR A 197 8.16 -11.11 9.90
CA TYR A 197 9.61 -11.07 9.75
C TYR A 197 10.14 -9.65 9.50
N PRO A 198 11.42 -9.37 9.81
CA PRO A 198 12.03 -8.06 9.57
C PRO A 198 12.02 -7.69 8.09
N PHE A 199 11.69 -6.44 7.79
CA PHE A 199 11.65 -5.90 6.43
C PHE A 199 12.15 -4.46 6.45
N GLY A 200 13.48 -4.28 6.41
CA GLY A 200 14.09 -2.98 6.69
C GLY A 200 13.80 -2.53 8.12
N GLU A 201 13.27 -1.32 8.28
CA GLU A 201 12.78 -0.80 9.57
C GLU A 201 11.34 -1.21 9.89
N ALA A 202 10.65 -1.84 8.92
CA ALA A 202 9.29 -2.33 9.06
C ALA A 202 9.24 -3.83 9.32
N ILE A 203 8.01 -4.35 9.45
CA ILE A 203 7.72 -5.77 9.60
C ILE A 203 6.89 -6.23 8.41
N ALA A 204 7.19 -7.39 7.85
CA ALA A 204 6.44 -7.97 6.74
C ALA A 204 5.78 -9.30 7.12
N PHE A 205 4.72 -9.64 6.38
CA PHE A 205 4.03 -10.92 6.45
C PHE A 205 3.58 -11.38 5.05
N SER A 206 3.82 -12.64 4.71
CA SER A 206 3.52 -13.22 3.39
C SER A 206 2.64 -14.47 3.43
N ASP A 207 2.41 -15.06 4.61
CA ASP A 207 1.75 -16.37 4.76
C ASP A 207 0.22 -16.30 4.71
N ILE A 208 -0.34 -15.50 3.79
CA ILE A 208 -1.79 -15.34 3.62
C ILE A 208 -2.49 -16.68 3.32
N PRO A 209 -1.98 -17.56 2.43
CA PRO A 209 -2.59 -18.87 2.20
C PRO A 209 -2.70 -19.73 3.46
N LEU A 210 -1.70 -19.67 4.35
CA LEU A 210 -1.73 -20.38 5.62
C LEU A 210 -2.85 -19.87 6.53
N LEU A 211 -3.05 -18.54 6.61
CA LEU A 211 -4.19 -17.97 7.35
C LEU A 211 -5.53 -18.40 6.74
N LEU A 212 -5.63 -18.42 5.41
CA LEU A 212 -6.84 -18.89 4.72
C LEU A 212 -7.13 -20.36 5.02
N GLY A 213 -6.09 -21.20 5.15
CA GLY A 213 -6.22 -22.59 5.60
C GLY A 213 -6.68 -22.74 7.06
N MET A 214 -6.53 -21.71 7.88
CA MET A 214 -7.04 -21.65 9.26
C MET A 214 -8.47 -21.10 9.36
N ALA A 215 -9.03 -20.57 8.27
CA ALA A 215 -10.35 -19.97 8.28
C ALA A 215 -11.44 -21.01 8.54
N GLU A 216 -12.33 -20.74 9.49
CA GLU A 216 -13.45 -21.63 9.84
C GLU A 216 -14.68 -21.42 8.97
N SER A 217 -14.69 -20.35 8.17
CA SER A 217 -15.81 -19.98 7.31
C SER A 217 -15.36 -19.14 6.13
N ARG A 218 -16.20 -19.07 5.10
CA ARG A 218 -16.00 -18.14 3.97
C ARG A 218 -15.97 -16.67 4.41
N SER A 219 -16.80 -16.30 5.39
CA SER A 219 -16.81 -14.95 5.96
C SER A 219 -15.49 -14.61 6.64
N GLU A 220 -14.89 -15.57 7.35
CA GLU A 220 -13.58 -15.37 7.96
C GLU A 220 -12.47 -15.29 6.91
N ALA A 221 -12.50 -16.12 5.88
CA ALA A 221 -11.56 -16.03 4.76
C ALA A 221 -11.60 -14.64 4.09
N LEU A 222 -12.80 -14.08 3.90
CA LEU A 222 -12.97 -12.71 3.41
C LEU A 222 -12.45 -11.65 4.41
N ALA A 223 -12.65 -11.84 5.71
CA ALA A 223 -12.10 -10.96 6.73
C ALA A 223 -10.56 -10.96 6.75
N ILE A 224 -9.93 -12.13 6.53
CA ILE A 224 -8.47 -12.25 6.36
C ILE A 224 -8.00 -11.46 5.14
N LEU A 225 -8.65 -11.64 3.98
CA LEU A 225 -8.29 -10.90 2.77
C LEU A 225 -8.49 -9.39 2.95
N LYS A 226 -9.58 -8.97 3.59
CA LYS A 226 -9.84 -7.57 3.92
C LYS A 226 -8.74 -7.01 4.83
N ALA A 227 -8.39 -7.72 5.90
CA ALA A 227 -7.30 -7.33 6.79
C ALA A 227 -5.95 -7.25 6.05
N ALA A 228 -5.70 -8.08 5.05
CA ALA A 228 -4.48 -8.02 4.24
C ALA A 228 -4.35 -6.72 3.41
N THR A 229 -5.48 -6.05 3.12
CA THR A 229 -5.50 -4.74 2.45
C THR A 229 -5.24 -3.56 3.39
N ARG A 230 -5.23 -3.82 4.70
CA ARG A 230 -5.15 -2.80 5.73
C ARG A 230 -3.93 -1.92 5.54
N THR A 231 -4.15 -0.61 5.66
CA THR A 231 -3.12 0.41 5.40
C THR A 231 -3.27 1.53 6.43
N ARG A 232 -2.15 1.87 7.10
CA ARG A 232 -2.08 3.04 7.99
C ARG A 232 -2.08 4.32 7.16
N ALA A 233 -2.89 5.29 7.55
CA ALA A 233 -2.98 6.61 6.93
C ALA A 233 -3.10 7.70 8.00
N LEU A 234 -2.93 8.95 7.60
CA LEU A 234 -3.12 10.12 8.44
C LEU A 234 -4.40 10.84 8.06
N LEU A 235 -5.22 11.22 9.04
CA LEU A 235 -6.10 12.39 8.93
C LEU A 235 -5.33 13.60 9.41
N VAL A 236 -5.26 14.64 8.58
CA VAL A 236 -4.52 15.86 8.88
C VAL A 236 -5.47 17.04 8.86
N LYS A 237 -5.46 17.82 9.94
CA LYS A 237 -6.25 19.03 10.07
C LYS A 237 -5.35 20.23 10.29
N LEU A 238 -5.61 21.31 9.56
CA LEU A 238 -5.07 22.63 9.85
C LEU A 238 -5.90 23.25 10.97
N GLU A 239 -5.22 23.60 12.07
CA GLU A 239 -5.80 24.38 13.16
C GLU A 239 -5.57 25.87 12.88
N LEU A 240 -6.66 26.64 12.82
CA LEU A 240 -6.68 28.08 12.56
C LEU A 240 -7.38 28.81 13.71
N ASP A 241 -6.75 29.87 14.18
CA ASP A 241 -7.30 30.80 15.15
C ASP A 241 -6.87 32.24 14.83
N ARG A 242 -7.35 33.21 15.60
CA ARG A 242 -7.04 34.64 15.39
C ARG A 242 -5.56 34.99 15.49
N SER A 243 -4.73 34.11 16.07
CA SER A 243 -3.27 34.29 16.16
C SER A 243 -2.50 33.71 14.97
N SER A 244 -3.19 32.98 14.09
CA SER A 244 -2.58 32.33 12.92
C SER A 244 -2.19 33.35 11.85
N ASP A 245 -0.96 33.23 11.31
CA ASP A 245 -0.51 34.01 10.16
C ASP A 245 -1.13 33.47 8.87
N LEU A 246 -2.29 34.02 8.53
CA LEU A 246 -3.02 33.60 7.33
C LEU A 246 -2.27 33.92 6.03
N ALA A 247 -1.44 34.96 6.02
CA ALA A 247 -0.70 35.35 4.82
C ALA A 247 0.39 34.30 4.50
N GLU A 248 1.15 33.87 5.52
CA GLU A 248 2.17 32.82 5.37
C GLU A 248 1.54 31.47 4.98
N ILE A 249 0.43 31.09 5.64
CA ILE A 249 -0.31 29.86 5.33
C ILE A 249 -0.80 29.86 3.89
N LEU A 250 -1.39 30.97 3.42
CA LEU A 250 -1.85 31.10 2.04
C LEU A 250 -0.70 31.03 1.05
N GLU A 251 0.41 31.71 1.33
CA GLU A 251 1.61 31.67 0.49
C GLU A 251 2.10 30.22 0.30
N TYR A 252 2.16 29.45 1.39
CA TYR A 252 2.59 28.06 1.35
C TYR A 252 1.67 27.15 0.53
N TRP A 253 0.37 27.10 0.88
CA TRP A 253 -0.60 26.19 0.26
C TRP A 253 -0.98 26.59 -1.17
N THR A 254 -0.58 27.78 -1.62
CA THR A 254 -0.76 28.26 -3.00
C THR A 254 0.54 28.30 -3.80
N THR A 255 1.58 27.60 -3.31
CA THR A 255 2.92 27.42 -3.91
C THR A 255 3.72 28.70 -4.11
N GLY A 256 3.27 29.83 -3.55
CA GLY A 256 3.76 31.18 -3.83
C GLY A 256 3.48 31.67 -5.26
N LEU A 257 2.75 30.88 -6.05
CA LEU A 257 2.28 31.24 -7.39
C LEU A 257 0.79 31.64 -7.37
N ASN A 258 0.22 31.80 -6.17
CA ASN A 258 -1.21 32.05 -5.94
C ASN A 258 -2.13 31.01 -6.59
N LEU A 259 -1.64 29.78 -6.81
CA LEU A 259 -2.46 28.70 -7.35
C LEU A 259 -3.63 28.43 -6.42
N ARG A 260 -4.86 28.56 -6.96
CA ARG A 260 -6.12 28.33 -6.24
C ARG A 260 -6.35 29.23 -5.03
N ARG A 261 -5.59 30.33 -4.88
CA ARG A 261 -5.75 31.26 -3.77
C ARG A 261 -7.18 31.75 -3.62
N LYS A 262 -7.80 32.18 -4.73
CA LYS A 262 -9.20 32.61 -4.78
C LYS A 262 -10.21 31.55 -4.30
N ASP A 263 -9.85 30.27 -4.38
CA ASP A 263 -10.72 29.15 -4.02
C ASP A 263 -10.59 28.76 -2.54
N ILE A 264 -9.49 29.13 -1.86
CA ILE A 264 -9.22 28.75 -0.47
C ILE A 264 -9.24 29.93 0.51
N GLU A 265 -8.78 31.12 0.10
CA GLU A 265 -8.63 32.30 0.97
C GLU A 265 -9.93 32.74 1.66
N PRO A 266 -11.09 32.82 0.96
CA PRO A 266 -12.34 33.19 1.62
C PRO A 266 -12.74 32.21 2.73
N MET A 267 -12.53 30.91 2.50
CA MET A 267 -12.85 29.86 3.46
C MET A 267 -11.93 29.92 4.68
N LEU A 268 -10.61 30.06 4.49
CA LEU A 268 -9.67 30.15 5.62
C LEU A 268 -9.90 31.42 6.46
N THR A 269 -10.22 32.55 5.80
CA THR A 269 -10.58 33.79 6.48
C THR A 269 -11.82 33.60 7.35
N ALA A 270 -12.87 32.98 6.80
CA ALA A 270 -14.10 32.73 7.55
C ALA A 270 -13.88 31.78 8.74
N ILE A 271 -13.12 30.69 8.55
CA ILE A 271 -12.82 29.71 9.61
C ILE A 271 -12.07 30.36 10.78
N ARG A 272 -11.09 31.21 10.49
CA ARG A 272 -10.28 31.91 11.51
C ARG A 272 -11.13 32.74 12.47
N ASP A 273 -12.26 33.26 11.99
CA ASP A 273 -13.08 34.23 12.72
C ASP A 273 -14.29 33.58 13.43
N VAL A 274 -14.51 32.27 13.25
CA VAL A 274 -15.63 31.50 13.82
C VAL A 274 -15.16 30.53 14.91
N GLU A 275 -15.67 30.71 16.13
CA GLU A 275 -15.42 29.81 17.26
C GLU A 275 -16.05 28.41 17.00
N GLY A 276 -15.30 27.35 17.28
CA GLY A 276 -15.68 25.96 17.05
C GLY A 276 -15.39 25.43 15.64
N ALA A 277 -14.98 26.28 14.70
CA ALA A 277 -14.66 25.90 13.33
C ALA A 277 -13.14 25.72 13.07
N GLU A 278 -12.31 25.80 14.11
CA GLU A 278 -10.85 26.00 14.01
C GLU A 278 -10.11 24.87 13.28
N ARG A 279 -10.75 23.73 13.02
CA ARG A 279 -10.11 22.53 12.47
C ARG A 279 -10.61 22.21 11.07
N LEU A 280 -9.86 22.68 10.07
CA LEU A 280 -10.10 22.37 8.67
C LEU A 280 -9.34 21.12 8.24
N ASP A 281 -9.99 20.18 7.56
CA ASP A 281 -9.28 19.05 6.93
C ASP A 281 -8.43 19.53 5.74
N VAL A 282 -7.16 19.11 5.67
CA VAL A 282 -6.23 19.56 4.62
C VAL A 282 -6.66 19.14 3.22
N VAL A 283 -7.59 18.19 3.08
CA VAL A 283 -8.22 17.82 1.81
C VAL A 283 -8.81 19.03 1.07
N HIS A 284 -9.24 20.06 1.80
CA HIS A 284 -9.76 21.31 1.24
C HIS A 284 -8.67 22.25 0.69
N LEU A 285 -7.40 21.99 1.00
CA LEU A 285 -6.24 22.69 0.46
C LEU A 285 -5.66 21.97 -0.77
N LEU A 286 -5.87 20.65 -0.88
CA LEU A 286 -5.35 19.84 -1.99
C LEU A 286 -5.99 20.21 -3.35
N PRO A 287 -5.25 20.07 -4.47
CA PRO A 287 -5.78 20.21 -5.83
C PRO A 287 -6.95 19.27 -6.12
N ALA A 288 -7.71 19.56 -7.17
CA ALA A 288 -8.98 18.89 -7.46
C ALA A 288 -8.87 17.36 -7.58
N LEU A 289 -7.90 16.86 -8.35
CA LEU A 289 -7.73 15.41 -8.54
C LEU A 289 -7.22 14.73 -7.27
N ALA A 290 -6.20 15.29 -6.59
CA ALA A 290 -5.71 14.76 -5.32
C ALA A 290 -6.81 14.67 -4.26
N ARG A 291 -7.66 15.72 -4.17
CA ARG A 291 -8.84 15.75 -3.31
C ARG A 291 -9.84 14.65 -3.65
N LYS A 292 -10.11 14.42 -4.94
CA LYS A 292 -11.03 13.39 -5.42
C LYS A 292 -10.56 11.98 -5.04
N LEU A 293 -9.24 11.75 -5.04
CA LEU A 293 -8.65 10.43 -4.84
C LEU A 293 -8.38 10.09 -3.38
N LEU A 294 -8.09 11.08 -2.54
CA LEU A 294 -7.65 10.85 -1.16
C LEU A 294 -8.63 9.97 -0.36
N TYR A 295 -8.09 8.92 0.27
CA TYR A 295 -8.80 7.88 1.02
C TYR A 295 -9.77 7.00 0.23
N THR A 296 -9.72 7.06 -1.10
CA THR A 296 -10.48 6.15 -1.98
C THR A 296 -9.60 5.02 -2.51
N TYR A 297 -10.25 4.00 -3.06
CA TYR A 297 -9.59 2.86 -3.72
C TYR A 297 -9.75 2.99 -5.25
N PRO A 298 -8.75 2.61 -6.06
CA PRO A 298 -8.87 2.65 -7.50
C PRO A 298 -10.03 1.79 -7.98
N ALA A 299 -10.93 2.41 -8.74
CA ALA A 299 -11.99 1.68 -9.41
C ALA A 299 -11.41 0.96 -10.64
N PRO A 300 -11.86 -0.26 -11.00
CA PRO A 300 -11.35 -0.97 -12.17
C PRO A 300 -11.45 -0.17 -13.48
N GLU A 301 -12.42 0.74 -13.58
CA GLU A 301 -12.67 1.59 -14.74
C GLU A 301 -11.56 2.64 -14.97
N MET A 302 -10.72 2.88 -13.95
CA MET A 302 -9.51 3.70 -14.07
C MET A 302 -8.38 2.96 -14.81
N ALA A 303 -8.51 1.66 -15.04
CA ALA A 303 -7.51 0.92 -15.79
C ALA A 303 -7.58 1.29 -17.29
N ARG A 304 -6.42 1.57 -17.88
CA ARG A 304 -6.27 1.72 -19.34
C ARG A 304 -5.36 0.64 -19.85
N GLN A 305 -5.83 -0.14 -20.83
CA GLN A 305 -5.10 -1.29 -21.37
C GLN A 305 -4.64 -2.27 -20.26
N GLY A 306 -5.44 -2.40 -19.20
CA GLY A 306 -5.14 -3.25 -18.04
C GLY A 306 -4.14 -2.67 -17.02
N VAL A 307 -3.67 -1.43 -17.22
CA VAL A 307 -2.76 -0.73 -16.31
C VAL A 307 -3.56 0.19 -15.40
N LEU A 308 -3.44 -0.02 -14.09
CA LEU A 308 -4.04 0.84 -13.07
C LEU A 308 -3.13 2.03 -12.72
N PRO A 309 -3.70 3.12 -12.17
CA PRO A 309 -2.94 4.17 -11.50
C PRO A 309 -2.01 3.65 -10.40
N ASP A 310 -0.78 4.17 -10.38
CA ASP A 310 0.21 3.91 -9.34
C ASP A 310 0.75 5.21 -8.71
N CYS A 311 1.82 5.11 -7.93
CA CYS A 311 2.48 6.26 -7.30
C CYS A 311 2.98 7.30 -8.30
N HIS A 312 3.53 6.88 -9.44
CA HIS A 312 4.13 7.77 -10.44
C HIS A 312 3.05 8.53 -11.19
N TRP A 313 2.04 7.81 -11.68
CA TRP A 313 0.86 8.44 -12.28
C TRP A 313 0.20 9.44 -11.33
N THR A 314 0.07 9.06 -10.05
CA THR A 314 -0.55 9.91 -9.01
C THR A 314 0.24 11.18 -8.79
N SER A 315 1.57 11.06 -8.66
CA SER A 315 2.44 12.19 -8.36
C SER A 315 2.50 13.18 -9.53
N LEU A 316 2.63 12.67 -10.75
CA LEU A 316 2.70 13.51 -11.95
C LEU A 316 1.37 14.21 -12.24
N ASN A 317 0.24 13.60 -11.89
CA ASN A 317 -1.09 14.19 -12.02
C ASN A 317 -1.49 15.11 -10.86
N PHE A 318 -0.66 15.31 -9.83
CA PHE A 318 -1.09 15.95 -8.57
C PHE A 318 -1.75 17.33 -8.76
N PHE A 319 -1.21 18.16 -9.65
CA PHE A 319 -1.75 19.49 -9.95
C PHE A 319 -2.76 19.53 -11.10
N ASN A 320 -3.01 18.41 -11.78
CA ASN A 320 -3.96 18.35 -12.88
C ASN A 320 -5.40 18.38 -12.34
N SER A 321 -6.31 19.03 -13.08
CA SER A 321 -7.74 19.03 -12.76
C SER A 321 -8.42 17.73 -13.19
N HIS A 322 -7.92 17.10 -14.25
CA HIS A 322 -8.36 15.82 -14.79
C HIS A 322 -7.17 14.87 -14.90
N GLU A 323 -7.44 13.58 -14.90
CA GLU A 323 -6.45 12.55 -15.18
C GLU A 323 -5.84 12.71 -16.58
N ASP A 324 -4.51 12.72 -16.64
CA ASP A 324 -3.76 12.44 -17.86
C ASP A 324 -3.40 10.95 -17.88
N ASP A 325 -4.19 10.20 -18.64
CA ASP A 325 -4.07 8.74 -18.77
C ASP A 325 -2.78 8.32 -19.51
N PHE A 326 -2.15 9.21 -20.29
CA PHE A 326 -0.88 8.88 -20.96
C PHE A 326 0.25 8.64 -19.95
N LEU A 327 0.14 9.21 -18.75
CA LEU A 327 1.10 9.00 -17.66
C LEU A 327 1.02 7.60 -17.04
N LEU A 328 0.09 6.74 -17.48
CA LEU A 328 0.11 5.31 -17.16
C LEU A 328 1.19 4.56 -17.93
N GLU A 329 1.67 5.11 -19.05
CA GLU A 329 2.80 4.56 -19.80
C GLU A 329 4.12 5.01 -19.17
N ASP A 330 4.90 4.06 -18.66
CA ASP A 330 6.12 4.35 -17.87
C ASP A 330 7.12 5.23 -18.64
N ARG A 331 7.22 5.05 -19.97
CA ARG A 331 8.10 5.86 -20.82
C ARG A 331 7.65 7.32 -20.88
N ILE A 332 6.35 7.57 -20.98
CA ILE A 332 5.80 8.93 -21.00
C ILE A 332 5.96 9.57 -19.62
N ALA A 333 5.68 8.82 -18.55
CA ALA A 333 5.89 9.29 -17.17
C ALA A 333 7.37 9.68 -16.90
N ALA A 334 8.32 8.86 -17.36
CA ALA A 334 9.75 9.15 -17.26
C ALA A 334 10.15 10.39 -18.07
N ASP A 335 9.64 10.53 -19.29
CA ASP A 335 9.87 11.71 -20.13
C ASP A 335 9.34 12.99 -19.47
N ALA A 336 8.14 12.93 -18.89
CA ALA A 336 7.52 14.06 -18.18
C ALA A 336 8.37 14.48 -16.98
N LEU A 337 8.86 13.51 -16.20
CA LEU A 337 9.74 13.77 -15.06
C LEU A 337 11.03 14.52 -15.48
N VAL A 338 11.62 14.16 -16.62
CA VAL A 338 12.84 14.81 -17.12
C VAL A 338 12.57 16.21 -17.68
N LYS A 339 11.46 16.38 -18.41
CA LYS A 339 11.14 17.64 -19.11
C LYS A 339 10.51 18.68 -18.21
N GLU A 340 9.68 18.25 -17.26
CA GLU A 340 8.82 19.14 -16.48
C GLU A 340 9.31 19.35 -15.04
N PHE A 341 10.33 18.63 -14.58
CA PHE A 341 10.81 18.74 -13.20
C PHE A 341 12.32 18.98 -13.14
N ARG A 342 12.73 19.80 -12.16
CA ARG A 342 14.15 19.98 -11.79
C ARG A 342 14.44 19.34 -10.45
N ALA A 343 15.66 18.84 -10.27
CA ALA A 343 16.12 18.36 -8.97
C ALA A 343 16.15 19.49 -7.95
N VAL A 344 15.75 19.19 -6.71
CA VAL A 344 15.80 20.12 -5.58
C VAL A 344 16.27 19.39 -4.32
N SER A 345 17.05 20.10 -3.51
CA SER A 345 17.39 19.67 -2.15
C SER A 345 16.38 20.23 -1.14
N PRO A 346 16.29 19.66 0.08
CA PRO A 346 15.55 20.28 1.17
C PRO A 346 15.98 21.74 1.42
N PRO A 347 15.09 22.60 1.95
CA PRO A 347 13.72 22.30 2.35
C PRO A 347 12.77 22.13 1.16
N TYR A 348 11.96 21.06 1.21
CA TYR A 348 10.91 20.80 0.24
C TYR A 348 9.71 21.73 0.45
N ARG A 349 8.90 21.90 -0.60
CA ARG A 349 7.71 22.76 -0.63
C ARG A 349 6.48 21.94 -1.05
N PHE A 350 5.30 22.43 -0.69
CA PHE A 350 4.03 21.83 -1.09
C PHE A 350 4.01 21.54 -2.60
N GLY A 351 3.80 20.27 -2.94
CA GLY A 351 3.76 19.81 -4.33
C GLY A 351 5.10 19.34 -4.91
N ASP A 352 6.20 19.42 -4.17
CA ASP A 352 7.45 18.77 -4.59
C ASP A 352 7.25 17.25 -4.64
N LEU A 353 7.73 16.65 -5.71
CA LEU A 353 7.72 15.21 -5.93
C LEU A 353 8.97 14.59 -5.29
N LEU A 354 8.78 13.57 -4.47
CA LEU A 354 9.83 12.81 -3.82
C LEU A 354 9.93 11.44 -4.48
N LEU A 355 11.08 11.15 -5.10
CA LEU A 355 11.38 9.86 -5.72
C LEU A 355 12.16 8.99 -4.75
N PHE A 356 11.75 7.74 -4.60
CA PHE A 356 12.47 6.71 -3.88
C PHE A 356 13.16 5.84 -4.93
N LEU A 357 14.49 5.89 -4.96
CA LEU A 357 15.32 5.23 -5.95
C LEU A 357 16.03 4.03 -5.31
N ASN A 358 16.16 2.93 -6.05
CA ASN A 358 17.03 1.81 -5.64
C ASN A 358 18.52 2.10 -5.95
N ASP A 359 19.37 1.12 -5.67
CA ASP A 359 20.81 1.15 -5.93
C ASP A 359 21.17 1.34 -7.40
N ARG A 360 20.30 0.89 -8.32
CA ARG A 360 20.41 1.10 -9.77
C ARG A 360 19.93 2.47 -10.23
N GLY A 361 19.36 3.28 -9.34
CA GLY A 361 18.77 4.57 -9.67
C GLY A 361 17.37 4.48 -10.28
N GLU A 362 16.73 3.32 -10.25
CA GLU A 362 15.35 3.13 -10.72
C GLU A 362 14.36 3.61 -9.66
N ALA A 363 13.30 4.30 -10.08
CA ALA A 363 12.28 4.83 -9.17
C ALA A 363 11.29 3.74 -8.75
N VAL A 364 11.47 3.22 -7.54
CA VAL A 364 10.62 2.16 -6.95
C VAL A 364 9.35 2.71 -6.30
N HIS A 365 9.35 3.99 -5.91
CA HIS A 365 8.17 4.67 -5.41
C HIS A 365 8.27 6.19 -5.63
N SER A 366 7.12 6.87 -5.58
CA SER A 366 7.05 8.33 -5.58
C SER A 366 5.92 8.82 -4.68
N ALA A 367 6.09 10.03 -4.13
CA ALA A 367 5.10 10.68 -3.30
C ALA A 367 5.18 12.19 -3.47
N ILE A 368 4.11 12.90 -3.11
CA ILE A 368 4.07 14.36 -3.10
C ILE A 368 4.26 14.87 -1.69
N TYR A 369 5.26 15.74 -1.50
CA TYR A 369 5.49 16.44 -0.25
C TYR A 369 4.37 17.46 0.02
N LEU A 370 3.75 17.37 1.20
CA LEU A 370 2.72 18.30 1.62
C LEU A 370 3.22 19.33 2.63
N ALA A 371 3.79 18.89 3.75
CA ALA A 371 4.25 19.73 4.87
C ALA A 371 4.98 18.88 5.92
N ASP A 372 6.00 19.43 6.61
CA ASP A 372 6.82 18.72 7.61
C ASP A 372 7.32 17.34 7.13
N ASP A 373 6.69 16.26 7.60
CA ASP A 373 6.92 14.87 7.24
C ASP A 373 5.74 14.22 6.49
N ILE A 374 4.72 15.00 6.15
CA ILE A 374 3.45 14.53 5.57
C ILE A 374 3.57 14.48 4.05
N VAL A 375 3.13 13.36 3.48
CA VAL A 375 3.14 13.12 2.03
C VAL A 375 1.79 12.59 1.55
N PHE A 376 1.43 12.90 0.32
CA PHE A 376 0.33 12.26 -0.42
C PHE A 376 0.89 11.21 -1.36
N THR A 377 0.34 9.99 -1.33
CA THR A 377 0.84 8.89 -2.16
C THR A 377 -0.23 7.87 -2.51
N LYS A 378 0.09 7.03 -3.51
CA LYS A 378 -0.61 5.79 -3.86
C LYS A 378 0.35 4.62 -3.72
N ASN A 379 0.08 3.72 -2.79
CA ASN A 379 0.94 2.56 -2.59
C ASN A 379 0.64 1.49 -3.64
N GLY A 380 1.52 1.34 -4.62
CA GLY A 380 1.47 0.28 -5.64
C GLY A 380 0.34 0.39 -6.67
N ARG A 381 0.45 -0.46 -7.70
CA ARG A 381 -0.42 -0.52 -8.88
C ARG A 381 -1.53 -1.58 -8.71
N ASN A 382 -2.43 -1.37 -7.75
CA ASN A 382 -3.53 -2.30 -7.48
C ASN A 382 -4.77 -1.59 -6.89
N THR A 383 -5.93 -2.24 -6.97
CA THR A 383 -7.22 -1.71 -6.48
C THR A 383 -7.44 -1.90 -4.98
N THR A 384 -6.57 -2.65 -4.29
CA THR A 384 -6.69 -2.95 -2.86
C THR A 384 -5.86 -2.02 -1.97
N ARG A 385 -5.14 -1.07 -2.56
CA ARG A 385 -4.39 -0.04 -1.85
C ARG A 385 -4.98 1.34 -2.15
N PRO A 386 -5.34 2.13 -1.14
CA PRO A 386 -5.94 3.45 -1.35
C PRO A 386 -4.89 4.52 -1.65
N TRP A 387 -5.34 5.69 -2.08
CA TRP A 387 -4.56 6.93 -1.95
C TRP A 387 -4.64 7.43 -0.52
N ILE A 388 -3.51 7.85 0.06
CA ILE A 388 -3.42 8.20 1.48
C ILE A 388 -2.57 9.43 1.71
N LEU A 389 -2.78 10.05 2.88
CA LEU A 389 -1.73 10.81 3.54
C LEU A 389 -0.91 9.86 4.42
N SER A 390 0.40 9.96 4.33
CA SER A 390 1.35 9.14 5.10
C SER A 390 2.46 10.02 5.67
N THR A 391 3.34 9.42 6.48
CA THR A 391 4.59 10.06 6.89
C THR A 391 5.75 9.64 5.99
N LEU A 392 6.79 10.48 5.88
CA LEU A 392 8.06 10.10 5.27
C LEU A 392 8.69 8.90 5.98
N SER A 393 8.55 8.80 7.30
CA SER A 393 9.04 7.66 8.08
C SER A 393 8.38 6.36 7.64
N ASP A 394 7.07 6.36 7.42
CA ASP A 394 6.32 5.19 6.94
C ASP A 394 6.74 4.77 5.53
N LEU A 395 6.92 5.74 4.63
CA LEU A 395 7.38 5.44 3.27
C LEU A 395 8.83 4.94 3.26
N ASN A 396 9.71 5.52 4.08
CA ASN A 396 11.09 5.05 4.23
C ASN A 396 11.11 3.60 4.73
N GLY A 397 10.35 3.28 5.79
CA GLY A 397 10.27 1.91 6.30
C GLY A 397 9.72 0.91 5.27
N SER A 398 8.86 1.37 4.36
CA SER A 398 8.25 0.51 3.32
C SER A 398 9.12 0.35 2.07
N TYR A 399 9.80 1.41 1.63
CA TYR A 399 10.43 1.47 0.30
C TYR A 399 11.96 1.65 0.34
N LEU A 400 12.55 2.03 1.48
CA LEU A 400 14.00 2.14 1.67
C LEU A 400 14.57 0.98 2.52
N HIS A 401 14.04 -0.23 2.32
CA HIS A 401 14.45 -1.41 3.08
C HIS A 401 15.67 -2.14 2.50
N ALA A 402 16.05 -1.83 1.25
CA ALA A 402 17.20 -2.41 0.58
C ALA A 402 18.42 -1.46 0.62
N SER A 403 19.62 -2.04 0.70
CA SER A 403 20.87 -1.26 0.66
C SER A 403 20.96 -0.42 -0.62
N GLY A 404 21.42 0.83 -0.49
CA GLY A 404 21.62 1.73 -1.64
C GLY A 404 20.36 2.49 -2.09
N THR A 405 19.21 2.26 -1.47
CA THR A 405 18.03 3.08 -1.74
C THR A 405 18.19 4.50 -1.21
N ARG A 406 17.70 5.51 -1.94
CA ARG A 406 17.75 6.92 -1.54
C ARG A 406 16.51 7.68 -1.96
N MET A 407 16.31 8.86 -1.37
CA MET A 407 15.24 9.79 -1.75
C MET A 407 15.80 10.99 -2.52
N GLU A 408 15.15 11.38 -3.62
CA GLU A 408 15.48 12.57 -4.40
C GLU A 408 14.26 13.49 -4.56
N GLY A 409 14.43 14.79 -4.30
CA GLY A 409 13.39 15.80 -4.51
C GLY A 409 13.37 16.35 -5.94
N ARG A 410 12.16 16.56 -6.47
CA ARG A 410 11.88 17.09 -7.80
C ARG A 410 10.80 18.16 -7.72
N ARG A 411 11.08 19.34 -8.26
CA ARG A 411 10.11 20.45 -8.31
C ARG A 411 9.67 20.69 -9.73
N ARG A 412 8.36 20.80 -9.96
CA ARG A 412 7.81 21.13 -11.28
C ARG A 412 8.36 22.50 -11.73
N ILE A 413 8.80 22.56 -12.98
CA ILE A 413 9.22 23.78 -13.64
C ILE A 413 7.92 24.51 -14.03
N PRO A 414 7.73 25.78 -13.62
CA PRO A 414 6.57 26.54 -14.06
C PRO A 414 6.50 26.55 -15.59
N ALA A 415 5.31 26.34 -16.15
CA ALA A 415 5.10 26.58 -17.56
C ALA A 415 5.44 28.06 -17.86
N PRO A 416 6.12 28.35 -18.98
CA PRO A 416 6.53 29.70 -19.35
C PRO A 416 5.35 30.66 -19.53
#